data_AF-A0A317N2U6-F1
#
_entry.id   AF-A0A317N2U6-F1
#
_cell.length_a   1.000
_cell.length_b   1.000
_cell.length_c   1.000
_cell.angle_alpha   90.00
_cell.angle_beta   90.00
_cell.angle_gamma   90.00
#
_symmetry.space_group_name_H-M   'P 1'
#
loop_
_entity.id
_entity.type
_entity.pdbx_description
1 polymer ?
#
loop_
_entity_poly.entity_id
_entity_poly.type
_entity_poly.pdbx_seq_one_letter_code
_entity_poly.pdbx_strand_id
1 'polypeptide(L)'
;MPRKYRNTLKAHAHALAELGKALLTLSTSHRNAAAVVERDGASATPGKGELSDWIATSSEIAAAAERLLALQVELARTYGMSWDEVAKVLGVSRQSAWERFHSHDRWNRSRRVSQLRRQQNAAMFRRMRAGKTDDAVAILKEMLQVRSVD
;
A
#
# COMPACT_ATOMS: atom_id res chain seq x y z
N MET A 1 -24.02 -5.11 -15.21
CA MET A 1 -23.44 -3.96 -15.93
C MET A 1 -22.04 -3.68 -15.42
N PRO A 2 -20.97 -3.78 -16.24
CA PRO A 2 -19.63 -3.46 -15.78
C PRO A 2 -19.50 -1.93 -15.65
N ARG A 3 -19.03 -1.44 -14.50
CA ARG A 3 -18.84 0.01 -14.24
C ARG A 3 -17.84 0.59 -15.26
N LYS A 4 -18.38 1.23 -16.30
CA LYS A 4 -17.74 1.80 -17.50
C LYS A 4 -16.71 2.92 -17.25
N TYR A 5 -16.36 3.21 -16.00
CA TYR A 5 -15.49 4.33 -15.62
C TYR A 5 -14.21 3.91 -14.86
N ARG A 6 -13.86 2.61 -14.86
CA ARG A 6 -12.81 2.07 -13.97
C ARG A 6 -11.37 2.34 -14.42
N ASN A 7 -11.14 2.67 -15.69
CA ASN A 7 -9.81 2.81 -16.26
C ASN A 7 -9.67 4.13 -17.03
N THR A 8 -9.72 5.27 -16.32
CA THR A 8 -9.52 6.60 -16.91
C THR A 8 -8.19 7.19 -16.47
N LEU A 9 -7.62 8.11 -17.26
CA LEU A 9 -6.41 8.85 -16.89
C LEU A 9 -6.58 9.57 -15.53
N LYS A 10 -7.79 10.06 -15.23
CA LYS A 10 -8.11 10.65 -13.91
C LYS A 10 -8.00 9.62 -12.78
N ALA A 11 -8.47 8.40 -12.98
CA ALA A 11 -8.33 7.33 -11.99
C ALA A 11 -6.86 6.94 -11.79
N HIS A 12 -6.05 6.95 -12.83
CA HIS A 12 -4.61 6.70 -12.75
C HIS A 12 -3.89 7.78 -11.97
N ALA A 13 -4.15 9.05 -12.28
CA ALA A 13 -3.57 10.19 -11.58
C ALA A 13 -3.89 10.15 -10.08
N HIS A 14 -5.13 9.82 -9.73
CA HIS A 14 -5.52 9.63 -8.33
C HIS A 14 -4.77 8.45 -7.68
N ALA A 15 -4.68 7.30 -8.35
CA ALA A 15 -3.96 6.14 -7.82
C ALA A 15 -2.45 6.41 -7.63
N LEU A 16 -1.82 7.14 -8.55
CA LEU A 16 -0.44 7.62 -8.44
C LEU A 16 -0.27 8.55 -7.23
N ALA A 17 -1.17 9.53 -7.06
CA ALA A 17 -1.11 10.45 -5.93
C ALA A 17 -1.21 9.72 -4.58
N GLU A 18 -2.12 8.74 -4.47
CA GLU A 18 -2.26 7.94 -3.24
C GLU A 18 -1.03 7.07 -2.97
N LEU A 19 -0.41 6.48 -4.00
CA LEU A 19 0.86 5.76 -3.88
C LEU A 19 1.99 6.69 -3.41
N GLY A 20 2.10 7.89 -3.99
CA GLY A 20 3.09 8.89 -3.61
C GLY A 20 2.96 9.30 -2.14
N LYS A 21 1.74 9.56 -1.66
CA LYS A 21 1.48 9.86 -0.25
C LYS A 21 1.90 8.71 0.68
N ALA A 22 1.60 7.47 0.30
CA ALA A 22 1.96 6.29 1.09
C ALA A 22 3.49 6.11 1.17
N LEU A 23 4.20 6.26 0.05
CA LEU A 23 5.66 6.23 0.01
C LEU A 23 6.29 7.34 0.87
N LEU A 24 5.78 8.57 0.77
CA LEU A 24 6.27 9.69 1.58
C LEU A 24 6.07 9.45 3.08
N THR A 25 4.93 8.85 3.46
CA THR A 25 4.64 8.50 4.85
C THR A 25 5.63 7.47 5.37
N LEU A 26 5.85 6.38 4.63
CA LEU A 26 6.80 5.33 5.00
C LEU A 26 8.24 5.88 5.08
N SER A 27 8.65 6.69 4.10
CA SER A 27 9.96 7.35 4.08
C SER A 27 10.14 8.28 5.28
N THR A 28 9.10 9.00 5.69
CA THR A 28 9.15 9.87 6.88
C THR A 28 9.28 9.05 8.16
N SER A 29 8.56 7.93 8.27
CA SER A 29 8.72 7.00 9.41
C SER A 29 10.15 6.48 9.51
N HIS A 30 10.75 6.03 8.39
CA HIS A 30 12.13 5.55 8.37
C HIS A 30 13.13 6.66 8.77
N ARG A 31 12.93 7.89 8.28
CA ARG A 31 13.78 9.03 8.65
C ARG A 31 13.71 9.37 10.14
N ASN A 32 12.51 9.33 10.72
CA ASN A 32 12.34 9.58 12.14
C ASN A 32 13.03 8.50 12.98
N ALA A 33 12.86 7.23 12.62
CA ALA A 33 13.53 6.12 13.28
C ALA A 33 15.06 6.22 13.16
N ALA A 34 15.57 6.56 11.98
CA ALA A 34 17.01 6.79 11.77
C ALA A 34 17.54 7.92 12.66
N ALA A 35 16.81 9.04 12.76
CA ALA A 35 17.20 10.17 13.60
C ALA A 35 17.22 9.81 15.11
N VAL A 36 16.29 8.95 15.56
CA VAL A 36 16.27 8.44 16.94
C VAL A 36 17.50 7.56 17.21
N VAL A 37 17.82 6.64 16.29
CA VAL A 37 19.02 5.80 16.37
C VAL A 37 20.31 6.64 16.36
N GLU A 38 20.38 7.69 15.54
CA GLU A 38 21.54 8.59 15.49
C GLU A 38 21.71 9.38 16.79
N ARG A 39 20.61 9.78 17.45
CA ARG A 39 20.63 10.54 18.71
C ARG A 39 20.95 9.67 19.92
N ASP A 40 20.32 8.51 20.01
CA ASP A 40 20.29 7.68 21.22
C ASP A 40 21.17 6.41 21.10
N GLY A 41 21.85 6.23 19.96
CA GLY A 41 22.77 5.13 19.69
C GLY A 41 22.08 3.79 19.42
N ALA A 42 22.87 2.70 19.36
CA ALA A 42 22.41 1.35 18.97
C ALA A 42 21.28 0.76 19.85
N SER A 43 21.10 1.30 21.06
CA SER A 43 20.00 0.93 21.97
C SER A 43 18.62 1.36 21.47
N ALA A 44 18.54 2.35 20.58
CA ALA A 44 17.30 2.92 20.05
C ALA A 44 16.80 2.24 18.76
N THR A 45 17.20 0.99 18.52
CA THR A 45 16.85 0.26 17.29
C THR A 45 15.32 0.08 17.20
N PRO A 46 14.71 0.25 16.00
CA PRO A 46 13.28 0.06 15.81
C PRO A 46 12.77 -1.26 16.42
N GLY A 47 11.74 -1.17 17.25
CA GLY A 47 11.12 -2.32 17.88
C GLY A 47 10.48 -3.26 16.85
N LYS A 48 10.28 -4.53 17.23
CA LYS A 48 9.65 -5.54 16.36
C LYS A 48 8.28 -5.13 15.81
N GLY A 49 7.51 -4.33 16.57
CA GLY A 49 6.22 -3.80 16.15
C GLY A 49 6.37 -2.82 14.98
N GLU A 50 7.29 -1.86 15.08
CA GLU A 50 7.53 -0.87 14.04
C GLU A 50 8.03 -1.51 12.74
N LEU A 51 8.96 -2.47 12.83
CA LEU A 51 9.43 -3.23 11.67
C LEU A 51 8.29 -4.02 11.00
N SER A 52 7.39 -4.61 11.80
CA SER A 52 6.23 -5.33 11.27
C SER A 52 5.28 -4.39 10.53
N ASP A 53 5.07 -3.18 11.05
CA ASP A 53 4.25 -2.15 10.42
C ASP A 53 4.87 -1.62 9.12
N TRP A 54 6.19 -1.47 9.05
CA TRP A 54 6.89 -1.11 7.81
C TRP A 54 6.76 -2.18 6.74
N ILE A 55 6.89 -3.46 7.11
CA ILE A 55 6.70 -4.59 6.19
C ILE A 55 5.24 -4.61 5.69
N ALA A 56 4.27 -4.46 6.58
CA ALA A 56 2.85 -4.43 6.22
C ALA A 56 2.55 -3.27 5.27
N THR A 57 3.08 -2.07 5.56
CA THR A 57 2.92 -0.87 4.72
C THR A 57 3.57 -1.06 3.35
N SER A 58 4.80 -1.58 3.31
CA SER A 58 5.51 -1.87 2.06
C SER A 58 4.75 -2.88 1.19
N SER A 59 4.18 -3.92 1.81
CA SER A 59 3.34 -4.90 1.13
C SER A 59 2.08 -4.28 0.52
N GLU A 60 1.43 -3.36 1.23
CA GLU A 60 0.26 -2.62 0.75
C GLU A 60 0.61 -1.69 -0.42
N ILE A 61 1.76 -1.00 -0.36
CA ILE A 61 2.28 -0.16 -1.44
C ILE A 61 2.56 -1.01 -2.67
N ALA A 62 3.28 -2.12 -2.54
CA ALA A 62 3.56 -3.04 -3.65
C ALA A 62 2.27 -3.55 -4.30
N ALA A 63 1.28 -3.98 -3.49
CA ALA A 63 -0.01 -4.42 -4.00
C ALA A 63 -0.79 -3.31 -4.72
N ALA A 64 -0.65 -2.05 -4.29
CA ALA A 64 -1.26 -0.90 -4.95
C ALA A 64 -0.56 -0.53 -6.26
N ALA A 65 0.77 -0.58 -6.30
CA ALA A 65 1.56 -0.36 -7.51
C ALA A 65 1.24 -1.41 -8.59
N GLU A 66 1.14 -2.68 -8.21
CA GLU A 66 0.74 -3.76 -9.12
C GLU A 66 -0.65 -3.55 -9.74
N ARG A 67 -1.61 -3.06 -8.95
CA ARG A 67 -2.95 -2.72 -9.46
C ARG A 67 -2.91 -1.56 -10.45
N LEU A 68 -2.10 -0.54 -10.18
CA LEU A 68 -1.92 0.59 -11.09
C LEU A 68 -1.28 0.14 -12.40
N LEU A 69 -0.23 -0.70 -12.33
CA LEU A 69 0.42 -1.26 -13.52
C LEU A 69 -0.57 -2.03 -14.39
N ALA A 70 -1.42 -2.87 -13.80
CA ALA A 70 -2.45 -3.58 -14.54
C ALA A 70 -3.44 -2.64 -15.25
N LEU A 71 -3.85 -1.54 -14.61
CA LEU A 71 -4.71 -0.52 -15.23
C LEU A 71 -4.00 0.22 -16.38
N GLN A 72 -2.70 0.50 -16.24
CA GLN A 72 -1.90 1.10 -17.31
C GLN A 72 -1.75 0.18 -18.51
N VAL A 73 -1.48 -1.11 -18.28
CA VAL A 73 -1.44 -2.10 -19.36
C VAL A 73 -2.80 -2.21 -20.04
N GLU A 74 -3.90 -2.30 -19.29
CA GLU A 74 -5.25 -2.31 -19.85
C GLU A 74 -5.51 -1.05 -20.71
N LEU A 75 -5.11 0.13 -20.22
CA LEU A 75 -5.28 1.38 -20.96
C LEU A 75 -4.47 1.35 -22.26
N ALA A 76 -3.20 0.96 -22.20
CA ALA A 76 -2.35 0.82 -23.39
C ALA A 76 -2.95 -0.15 -24.42
N ARG A 77 -3.50 -1.28 -23.96
CA ARG A 77 -4.21 -2.25 -24.80
C ARG A 77 -5.45 -1.63 -25.45
N THR A 78 -6.21 -0.79 -24.75
CA THR A 78 -7.37 -0.08 -25.35
C THR A 78 -6.97 0.95 -26.41
N TYR A 79 -5.75 1.47 -26.35
CA TYR A 79 -5.18 2.36 -27.37
C TYR A 79 -4.43 1.62 -28.48
N GLY A 80 -4.56 0.29 -28.56
CA GLY A 80 -4.06 -0.52 -29.67
C GLY A 80 -2.64 -1.08 -29.50
N MET A 81 -1.96 -0.80 -28.39
CA MET A 81 -0.63 -1.36 -28.13
C MET A 81 -0.69 -2.89 -28.08
N SER A 82 0.13 -3.58 -28.88
CA SER A 82 0.22 -5.04 -28.96
C SER A 82 0.81 -5.67 -27.68
N TRP A 83 0.59 -6.97 -27.48
CA TRP A 83 1.22 -7.69 -26.37
C TRP A 83 2.75 -7.74 -26.48
N ASP A 84 3.30 -7.72 -27.69
CA ASP A 84 4.75 -7.67 -27.91
C ASP A 84 5.34 -6.32 -27.47
N GLU A 85 4.67 -5.22 -27.80
CA GLU A 85 5.09 -3.89 -27.35
C GLU A 85 5.00 -3.76 -25.82
N VAL A 86 3.91 -4.25 -25.23
CA VAL A 86 3.77 -4.29 -23.75
C VAL A 86 4.90 -5.11 -23.12
N ALA A 87 5.16 -6.30 -23.65
CA ALA A 87 6.21 -7.18 -23.14
C ALA A 87 7.60 -6.55 -23.26
N LYS A 88 7.87 -5.88 -24.38
CA LYS A 88 9.11 -5.13 -24.62
C LYS A 88 9.32 -4.02 -23.58
N VAL A 89 8.28 -3.23 -23.27
CA VAL A 89 8.37 -2.16 -22.25
C VAL A 89 8.60 -2.74 -20.86
N LEU A 90 7.98 -3.88 -20.56
CA LEU A 90 8.10 -4.54 -19.26
C LEU A 90 9.38 -5.36 -19.08
N GLY A 91 10.15 -5.58 -20.15
CA GLY A 91 11.35 -6.43 -20.12
C GLY A 91 11.04 -7.90 -19.87
N VAL A 92 9.88 -8.40 -20.33
CA VAL A 92 9.46 -9.81 -20.16
C VAL A 92 9.08 -10.44 -21.50
N SER A 93 8.87 -11.75 -21.54
CA SER A 93 8.36 -12.41 -22.73
C SER A 93 6.90 -12.02 -23.02
N ARG A 94 6.48 -12.09 -24.29
CA ARG A 94 5.08 -11.89 -24.70
C ARG A 94 4.11 -12.78 -23.91
N GLN A 95 4.45 -14.05 -23.77
CA GLN A 95 3.63 -15.02 -23.03
C GLN A 95 3.52 -14.62 -21.56
N SER A 96 4.62 -14.24 -20.93
CA SER A 96 4.62 -13.77 -19.53
C SER A 96 3.79 -12.50 -19.34
N ALA A 97 3.84 -11.56 -20.28
CA ALA A 97 2.99 -10.36 -20.25
C ALA A 97 1.51 -10.73 -20.42
N TRP A 98 1.18 -11.61 -21.36
CA TRP A 98 -0.18 -12.09 -21.56
C TRP A 98 -0.68 -12.80 -20.31
N GLU A 99 -0.02 -13.85 -19.82
CA GLU A 99 -0.41 -14.61 -18.61
C GLU A 99 -0.61 -13.70 -17.39
N ARG A 100 0.22 -12.67 -17.25
CA ARG A 100 0.15 -11.75 -16.11
C ARG A 100 -1.01 -10.77 -16.20
N PHE A 101 -1.36 -10.28 -17.39
CA PHE A 101 -2.28 -9.13 -17.57
C PHE A 101 -3.52 -9.42 -18.42
N HIS A 102 -3.69 -10.62 -18.97
CA HIS A 102 -4.86 -10.95 -19.80
C HIS A 102 -6.16 -11.06 -18.99
N SER A 103 -6.09 -11.28 -17.67
CA SER A 103 -7.27 -11.40 -16.80
C SER A 103 -7.15 -10.59 -15.51
N HIS A 104 -8.25 -9.97 -15.09
CA HIS A 104 -8.27 -9.12 -13.89
C HIS A 104 -8.22 -9.84 -12.54
N ASP A 105 -8.28 -11.17 -12.55
CA ASP A 105 -8.50 -11.95 -11.33
C ASP A 105 -7.34 -11.85 -10.34
N ARG A 106 -6.11 -11.87 -10.85
CA ARG A 106 -4.90 -11.85 -10.03
C ARG A 106 -4.84 -10.60 -9.14
N TRP A 107 -5.07 -9.42 -9.70
CA TRP A 107 -4.98 -8.17 -8.95
C TRP A 107 -6.27 -7.78 -8.22
N ASN A 108 -7.43 -8.27 -8.68
CA ASN A 108 -8.67 -8.18 -7.91
C ASN A 108 -8.56 -8.96 -6.58
N ARG A 109 -7.86 -10.10 -6.58
CA ARG A 109 -7.56 -10.86 -5.36
C ARG A 109 -6.70 -10.05 -4.40
N SER A 110 -5.60 -9.47 -4.87
CA SER A 110 -4.73 -8.61 -4.05
C SER A 110 -5.49 -7.40 -3.48
N ARG A 111 -6.39 -6.79 -4.26
CA ARG A 111 -7.27 -5.72 -3.78
C ARG A 111 -8.16 -6.19 -2.64
N ARG A 112 -8.78 -7.36 -2.78
CA ARG A 112 -9.70 -7.91 -1.78
C ARG A 112 -9.00 -8.19 -0.45
N VAL A 113 -7.80 -8.79 -0.50
CA VAL A 113 -6.99 -9.04 0.70
C VAL A 113 -6.61 -7.75 1.40
N SER A 114 -6.13 -6.75 0.66
CA SER A 114 -5.82 -5.41 1.18
C SER A 114 -7.04 -4.74 1.83
N GLN A 115 -8.21 -4.83 1.18
CA GLN A 115 -9.46 -4.30 1.72
C GLN A 115 -9.88 -5.00 3.01
N LEU A 116 -9.78 -6.33 3.08
CA LEU A 116 -10.09 -7.10 4.28
C LEU A 116 -9.19 -6.71 5.44
N ARG A 117 -7.87 -6.57 5.22
CA ARG A 117 -6.94 -6.10 6.25
C ARG A 117 -7.32 -4.72 6.78
N ARG A 118 -7.61 -3.77 5.88
CA ARG A 118 -8.06 -2.42 6.28
C ARG A 118 -9.37 -2.47 7.08
N GLN A 119 -10.31 -3.33 6.69
CA GLN A 119 -11.58 -3.50 7.39
C GLN A 119 -11.40 -4.12 8.77
N GLN A 120 -10.55 -5.15 8.89
CA GLN A 120 -10.22 -5.79 10.17
C GLN A 120 -9.58 -4.80 11.13
N ASN A 121 -8.58 -4.04 10.68
CA ASN A 121 -7.93 -3.00 11.48
C ASN A 121 -8.95 -1.94 11.92
N ALA A 122 -9.76 -1.42 10.99
CA ALA A 122 -10.78 -0.43 11.33
C ALA A 122 -11.85 -0.96 12.31
N ALA A 123 -12.24 -2.24 12.19
CA ALA A 123 -13.17 -2.86 13.11
C ALA A 123 -12.58 -3.05 14.51
N MET A 124 -11.30 -3.43 14.59
CA MET A 124 -10.55 -3.48 15.85
C MET A 124 -10.54 -2.12 16.53
N PHE A 125 -10.18 -1.05 15.79
CA PHE A 125 -10.21 0.32 16.31
C PHE A 125 -11.61 0.77 16.78
N ARG A 126 -12.66 0.45 16.02
CA ARG A 126 -14.04 0.76 16.42
C ARG A 126 -14.45 0.02 17.70
N ARG A 127 -14.11 -1.27 17.84
CA ARG A 127 -14.39 -2.05 19.05
C ARG A 127 -13.65 -1.50 20.27
N MET A 128 -12.41 -1.07 20.10
CA MET A 128 -11.63 -0.47 21.18
C MET A 128 -12.18 0.91 21.58
N ARG A 129 -12.59 1.74 20.60
CA ARG A 129 -13.21 3.04 20.85
C ARG A 129 -14.58 2.93 21.55
N ALA A 130 -15.34 1.88 21.25
CA ALA A 130 -16.62 1.60 21.92
C ALA A 130 -16.45 1.06 23.35
N GLY A 131 -15.24 0.64 23.74
CA GLY A 131 -14.99 -0.07 24.99
C GLY A 131 -14.37 0.76 26.11
N LYS A 132 -13.92 2.01 25.89
CA LYS A 132 -13.32 2.85 26.95
C LYS A 132 -13.56 4.36 26.71
N THR A 133 -13.67 5.12 27.81
CA THR A 133 -13.72 6.60 27.87
C THR A 133 -12.60 7.22 27.04
N ASP A 134 -12.85 8.40 26.44
CA ASP A 134 -11.95 9.06 25.47
C ASP A 134 -10.48 9.18 25.97
N ASP A 135 -10.26 9.22 27.28
CA ASP A 135 -8.94 9.20 27.92
C ASP A 135 -8.16 7.90 27.66
N ALA A 136 -8.79 6.73 27.60
CA ALA A 136 -8.07 5.49 27.33
C ALA A 136 -7.69 5.33 25.85
N VAL A 137 -8.42 5.99 24.94
CA VAL A 137 -8.10 6.04 23.51
C VAL A 137 -6.98 7.08 23.28
N ALA A 138 -6.98 8.18 24.04
CA ALA A 138 -5.88 9.14 24.08
C ALA A 138 -4.61 8.51 24.66
N ILE A 139 -4.69 7.80 25.80
CA ILE A 139 -3.58 7.07 26.42
C ILE A 139 -3.07 5.94 25.51
N LEU A 140 -3.89 5.32 24.66
CA LEU A 140 -3.41 4.33 23.69
C LEU A 140 -2.77 4.96 22.44
N LYS A 141 -3.25 6.12 22.00
CA LYS A 141 -2.56 6.93 20.99
C LYS A 141 -1.22 7.40 21.52
N GLU A 142 -1.17 7.84 22.78
CA GLU A 142 0.07 8.17 23.49
C GLU A 142 0.92 6.93 23.71
N MET A 143 0.41 5.75 24.09
CA MET A 143 1.23 4.54 24.24
C MET A 143 1.76 4.01 22.90
N LEU A 144 1.07 4.26 21.78
CA LEU A 144 1.59 4.01 20.43
C LEU A 144 2.55 5.11 19.95
N GLN A 145 2.53 6.31 20.56
CA GLN A 145 3.46 7.41 20.30
C GLN A 145 4.63 7.51 21.32
N VAL A 146 4.51 6.91 22.51
CA VAL A 146 5.48 6.91 23.63
C VAL A 146 6.22 5.57 23.68
N ARG A 147 5.69 4.50 23.07
CA ARG A 147 6.54 3.38 22.59
C ARG A 147 7.36 3.76 21.34
N SER A 148 7.33 5.05 20.96
CA SER A 148 8.34 5.71 20.14
C SER A 148 9.38 6.47 21.00
N VAL A 149 9.40 6.23 22.32
CA VAL A 149 10.41 6.66 23.29
C VAL A 149 10.67 5.48 24.24
N ASP A 150 11.40 4.49 23.73
CA ASP A 150 12.34 3.60 24.45
C ASP A 150 13.07 2.75 23.39
#